data_AF-A0ABD1DC98-F1
#
_entry.id   AF-A0ABD1DC98-F1
#
_cell.length_a   1.000
_cell.length_b   1.000
_cell.length_c   1.000
_cell.angle_alpha   90.00
_cell.angle_beta   90.00
_cell.angle_gamma   90.00
#
_symmetry.space_group_name_H-M   'P 1'
#
loop_
_entity.id
_entity.type
_entity.pdbx_description
1 polymer ?
#
loop_
_entity_poly.entity_id
_entity_poly.type
_entity_poly.pdbx_seq_one_letter_code
_entity_poly.pdbx_strand_id
1 'polypeptide(L)'
;MTFLIQLLMVGIAQHVLIAQCSSLIIGIMSACCQIRALKIKLEDLNEQINDPAVKPDTVHESLGEIIYLHASTKDYIRLLQRKAAIVYLSVFVTCGGIVCSCLNVIAEDLFNSANALMLAGTFSVLVHCFFGNTLLIENDSLPDAIYAIDWYKLPLADQKAFKFLLANAQPDAALHGILMPLNMGTFISIMKGAFSYYSILSKEKAK
;
A
#
# COMPACT_ATOMS: atom_id res chain seq x y z
N MET A 1 -27.22 9.87 31.07
CA MET A 1 -26.06 10.76 30.80
C MET A 1 -24.82 9.97 30.39
N THR A 2 -24.42 8.95 31.17
CA THR A 2 -23.27 8.07 30.86
C THR A 2 -23.38 7.34 29.50
N PHE A 3 -24.54 6.77 29.16
CA PHE A 3 -24.77 6.11 27.87
C PHE A 3 -24.65 7.04 26.65
N LEU A 4 -25.10 8.29 26.78
CA LEU A 4 -25.00 9.29 25.71
C LEU A 4 -23.53 9.68 25.46
N ILE A 5 -22.76 9.84 26.54
CA ILE A 5 -21.32 10.12 26.48
C ILE A 5 -20.58 8.93 25.83
N GLN A 6 -20.92 7.69 26.21
CA GLN A 6 -20.33 6.50 25.60
C GLN A 6 -20.63 6.39 24.10
N LEU A 7 -21.88 6.62 23.67
CA LEU A 7 -22.26 6.61 22.26
C LEU A 7 -21.52 7.67 21.45
N LEU A 8 -21.37 8.89 22.00
CA LEU A 8 -20.62 9.97 21.36
C LEU A 8 -19.13 9.62 21.22
N MET A 9 -18.50 9.08 22.28
CA MET A 9 -17.08 8.69 22.24
C MET A 9 -16.82 7.58 21.23
N VAL A 10 -17.67 6.56 21.16
CA VAL A 10 -17.57 5.47 20.18
C VAL A 10 -17.78 5.99 18.76
N GLY A 11 -18.76 6.88 18.54
CA GLY A 11 -19.02 7.49 17.24
C GLY A 11 -17.82 8.30 16.74
N ILE A 12 -17.24 9.15 17.59
CA ILE A 12 -16.05 9.95 17.25
C ILE A 12 -14.87 9.04 16.92
N ALA A 13 -14.60 8.01 17.73
CA ALA A 13 -13.52 7.07 17.48
C ALA A 13 -13.69 6.33 16.14
N GLN A 14 -14.92 5.90 15.82
CA GLN A 14 -15.23 5.20 14.57
C GLN A 14 -15.05 6.11 13.34
N HIS A 15 -15.49 7.37 13.41
CA HIS A 15 -15.29 8.33 12.33
C HIS A 15 -13.81 8.63 12.07
N VAL A 16 -13.00 8.76 13.12
CA VAL A 16 -11.55 8.97 12.99
C VAL A 16 -10.89 7.77 12.30
N LEU A 17 -11.24 6.54 12.71
CA LEU A 17 -10.71 5.32 12.11
C LEU A 17 -11.08 5.21 10.61
N ILE A 18 -12.34 5.45 10.27
CA ILE A 18 -12.81 5.40 8.86
C ILE A 18 -12.07 6.44 8.01
N ALA A 19 -11.95 7.68 8.50
CA ALA A 19 -11.23 8.74 7.80
C ALA A 19 -9.75 8.39 7.59
N GLN A 20 -9.15 7.73 8.58
CA GLN A 20 -7.75 7.33 8.51
C GLN A 20 -7.54 6.20 7.50
N CYS A 21 -8.42 5.19 7.47
CA CYS A 21 -8.42 4.11 6.47
C CYS A 21 -8.61 4.65 5.05
N SER A 22 -9.58 5.53 4.83
CA SER A 22 -9.85 6.09 3.50
C SER A 22 -8.68 6.94 3.00
N SER A 23 -8.07 7.75 3.87
CA SER A 23 -6.91 8.57 3.51
C SER A 23 -5.70 7.74 3.07
N LEU A 24 -5.46 6.58 3.70
CA LEU A 24 -4.40 5.67 3.30
C LEU A 24 -4.67 5.03 1.94
N ILE A 25 -5.88 4.50 1.73
CA ILE A 25 -6.24 3.86 0.47
C ILE A 25 -6.11 4.85 -0.68
N ILE A 26 -6.59 6.08 -0.51
CA ILE A 26 -6.45 7.14 -1.51
C ILE A 26 -4.97 7.46 -1.77
N GLY A 27 -4.15 7.54 -0.71
CA GLY A 27 -2.71 7.77 -0.85
C GLY A 27 -1.99 6.66 -1.63
N ILE A 28 -2.31 5.40 -1.33
CA ILE A 28 -1.78 4.23 -2.05
C ILE A 28 -2.21 4.26 -3.52
N MET A 29 -3.49 4.52 -3.79
CA MET A 29 -4.00 4.61 -5.15
C MET A 29 -3.38 5.77 -5.94
N SER A 30 -3.14 6.91 -5.30
CA SER A 30 -2.43 8.04 -5.91
C SER A 30 -0.99 7.66 -6.26
N ALA A 31 -0.29 6.92 -5.39
CA ALA A 31 1.05 6.42 -5.69
C ALA A 31 1.04 5.45 -6.89
N CYS A 32 0.11 4.49 -6.92
CA CYS A 32 -0.05 3.60 -8.08
C CYS A 32 -0.33 4.38 -9.37
N CYS A 33 -1.15 5.44 -9.29
CA CYS A 33 -1.46 6.30 -10.43
C CYS A 33 -0.22 7.06 -10.92
N GLN A 34 0.59 7.61 -10.01
CA GLN A 34 1.86 8.28 -10.36
C GLN A 34 2.84 7.33 -11.06
N ILE A 35 2.97 6.09 -10.57
CA ILE A 35 3.80 5.06 -11.20
C ILE A 35 3.28 4.72 -12.60
N ARG A 36 1.97 4.55 -12.78
CA ARG A 36 1.38 4.29 -14.11
C ARG A 36 1.55 5.46 -15.07
N ALA A 37 1.40 6.69 -14.58
CA ALA A 37 1.64 7.89 -15.38
C ALA A 37 3.10 7.98 -15.83
N LEU A 38 4.04 7.60 -14.95
CA LEU A 38 5.46 7.52 -15.29
C LEU A 38 5.72 6.46 -16.39
N LYS A 39 5.08 5.28 -16.31
CA LYS A 39 5.16 4.25 -17.37
C LYS A 39 4.64 4.75 -18.73
N ILE A 40 3.53 5.47 -18.75
CA ILE A 40 2.99 6.08 -20.00
C ILE A 40 3.97 7.11 -20.57
N LYS A 41 4.57 7.96 -19.73
CA LYS A 41 5.59 8.92 -20.19
C LYS A 41 6.86 8.24 -20.71
N LEU A 42 7.23 7.10 -20.15
CA LEU A 42 8.35 6.27 -20.62
C LEU A 42 8.05 5.67 -22.00
N GLU A 43 6.82 5.23 -22.24
CA GLU A 43 6.36 4.76 -23.57
C GLU A 43 6.38 5.90 -24.60
N ASP A 44 5.85 7.08 -24.25
CA ASP A 44 5.89 8.27 -25.11
C ASP A 44 7.33 8.70 -25.43
N LEU A 45 8.24 8.67 -24.44
CA LEU A 45 9.67 8.92 -24.68
C LEU A 45 10.26 7.90 -25.67
N ASN A 46 9.87 6.63 -25.58
CA ASN A 46 10.36 5.60 -26.50
C ASN A 46 9.84 5.81 -27.93
N GLU A 47 8.61 6.31 -28.10
CA GLU A 47 8.09 6.72 -29.41
C GLU A 47 8.88 7.92 -29.96
N GLN A 48 9.13 8.95 -29.14
CA GLN A 48 9.92 10.12 -29.52
C GLN A 48 11.36 9.77 -29.93
N ILE A 49 12.01 8.82 -29.23
CA ILE A 49 13.36 8.33 -29.56
C ILE A 49 13.39 7.66 -30.95
N ASN A 50 12.28 7.04 -31.35
CA ASN A 50 12.16 6.30 -32.60
C ASN A 50 11.68 7.14 -33.77
N ASP A 51 11.14 8.33 -33.53
CA ASP A 51 10.70 9.26 -34.56
C ASP A 51 11.83 10.21 -35.00
N PRO A 52 12.34 10.09 -36.24
CA PRO A 52 13.39 10.97 -36.75
C PRO A 52 12.94 12.43 -36.96
N ALA A 53 11.64 12.74 -36.90
CA ALA A 53 11.12 14.10 -37.00
C ALA A 53 11.23 14.88 -35.67
N VAL A 54 11.42 14.18 -34.55
CA VAL A 54 11.49 14.78 -33.22
C VAL A 54 12.89 15.35 -32.95
N LYS A 55 12.94 16.55 -32.38
CA LYS A 55 14.21 17.20 -32.05
C LYS A 55 14.84 16.56 -30.82
N PRO A 56 16.17 16.41 -30.78
CA PRO A 56 16.87 15.86 -29.62
C PRO A 56 16.64 16.67 -28.33
N ASP A 57 16.44 17.98 -28.45
CA ASP A 57 16.12 18.84 -27.29
C ASP A 57 14.80 18.46 -26.62
N THR A 58 13.79 18.03 -27.38
CA THR A 58 12.47 17.61 -26.86
C THR A 58 12.57 16.30 -26.08
N VAL A 59 13.42 15.38 -26.55
CA VAL A 59 13.70 14.11 -25.87
C VAL A 59 14.45 14.38 -24.56
N HIS A 60 15.41 15.32 -24.56
CA HIS A 60 16.13 15.72 -23.36
C HIS A 60 15.20 16.33 -22.29
N GLU A 61 14.29 17.22 -22.70
CA GLU A 61 13.30 17.83 -21.81
C GLU A 61 12.36 16.77 -21.21
N SER A 62 11.86 15.86 -22.04
CA SER A 62 10.99 14.76 -21.62
C SER A 62 11.69 13.81 -20.63
N LEU A 63 12.97 13.50 -20.88
CA LEU A 63 13.79 12.71 -19.94
C LEU A 63 13.97 13.43 -18.60
N GLY A 64 14.22 14.74 -18.63
CA GLY A 64 14.31 15.57 -17.42
C GLY A 64 13.02 15.55 -16.60
N GLU A 65 11.87 15.66 -17.26
CA GLU A 65 10.55 15.57 -16.63
C GLU A 65 10.33 14.19 -15.99
N ILE A 66 10.69 13.10 -16.69
CA ILE A 66 10.59 11.72 -16.18
C ILE A 66 11.46 11.53 -14.93
N ILE A 67 12.70 12.02 -14.94
CA ILE A 67 13.59 11.92 -13.78
C ILE A 67 13.03 12.69 -12.59
N TYR A 68 12.52 13.91 -12.82
CA TYR A 68 11.87 14.70 -11.78
C TYR A 68 10.62 14.00 -11.22
N LEU A 69 9.77 13.45 -12.09
CA LEU A 69 8.55 12.75 -11.69
C LEU A 69 8.87 11.46 -10.92
N HIS A 70 9.89 10.71 -11.33
CA HIS A 70 10.37 9.52 -10.62
C HIS A 70 10.86 9.88 -9.21
N ALA A 71 11.68 10.92 -9.08
CA ALA A 71 12.16 11.40 -7.78
C ALA A 71 11.00 11.85 -6.88
N SER A 72 10.08 12.64 -7.41
CA SER A 72 8.88 13.09 -6.70
C SER A 72 7.99 11.92 -6.27
N THR A 73 7.81 10.92 -7.13
CA THR A 73 7.03 9.71 -6.81
C THR A 73 7.69 8.91 -5.69
N LYS A 74 9.02 8.78 -5.72
CA LYS A 74 9.79 8.11 -4.66
C LYS A 74 9.64 8.81 -3.32
N ASP A 75 9.72 10.13 -3.29
CA ASP A 75 9.51 10.90 -2.06
C ASP A 75 8.06 10.84 -1.56
N TYR A 76 7.09 10.81 -2.47
CA TYR A 76 5.68 10.60 -2.13
C TYR A 76 5.45 9.23 -1.47
N ILE A 77 6.02 8.15 -2.03
CA ILE A 77 5.94 6.80 -1.47
C ILE A 77 6.60 6.73 -0.08
N ARG A 78 7.76 7.36 0.11
CA ARG A 78 8.41 7.45 1.44
C ARG A 78 7.54 8.16 2.47
N LEU A 79 6.90 9.27 2.10
CA LEU A 79 5.97 9.98 2.97
C LEU A 79 4.75 9.11 3.30
N LEU A 80 4.20 8.43 2.30
CA LEU A 80 3.08 7.51 2.45
C LEU A 80 3.44 6.37 3.42
N GLN A 81 4.62 5.78 3.28
CA GLN A 81 5.10 4.71 4.16
C GLN A 81 5.18 5.17 5.63
N ARG A 82 5.71 6.36 5.89
CA ARG A 82 5.78 6.92 7.25
C ARG A 82 4.39 7.15 7.86
N LYS A 83 3.41 7.60 7.07
CA LYS A 83 2.02 7.75 7.52
C LYS A 83 1.33 6.40 7.72
N ALA A 84 1.52 5.49 6.78
CA ALA A 84 0.99 4.13 6.83
C ALA A 84 1.43 3.42 8.11
N ALA A 85 2.72 3.48 8.46
CA ALA A 85 3.27 2.89 9.68
C ALA A 85 2.46 3.21 10.95
N ILE A 86 2.15 4.49 11.19
CA ILE A 86 1.39 4.96 12.37
C ILE A 86 -0.06 4.47 12.32
N VAL A 87 -0.67 4.54 11.15
CA VAL A 87 -2.06 4.11 10.95
C VAL A 87 -2.20 2.61 11.14
N TYR A 88 -1.29 1.80 10.60
CA TYR A 88 -1.29 0.36 10.76
C TYR A 88 -1.16 -0.07 12.21
N LEU A 89 -0.33 0.62 12.99
CA LEU A 89 -0.26 0.39 14.44
C LEU A 89 -1.63 0.61 15.10
N SER A 90 -2.32 1.70 14.76
CA SER A 90 -3.65 2.00 15.30
C SER A 90 -4.72 0.98 14.88
N VAL A 91 -4.67 0.50 13.63
CA VAL A 91 -5.58 -0.52 13.10
C VAL A 91 -5.30 -1.89 13.74
N PHE A 92 -4.03 -2.25 13.93
CA PHE A 92 -3.67 -3.50 14.59
C PHE A 92 -4.13 -3.54 16.05
N VAL A 93 -3.97 -2.44 16.79
CA VAL A 93 -4.45 -2.33 18.19
C VAL A 93 -5.97 -2.41 18.26
N THR A 94 -6.68 -1.72 17.37
CA THR A 94 -8.15 -1.71 17.37
C THR A 94 -8.76 -3.02 16.87
N CYS A 95 -8.28 -3.59 15.77
CA CYS A 95 -8.71 -4.90 15.29
C CYS A 95 -8.32 -6.03 16.27
N GLY A 96 -7.13 -5.98 16.86
CA GLY A 96 -6.71 -6.93 17.90
C GLY A 96 -7.59 -6.85 19.14
N GLY A 97 -7.93 -5.63 19.58
CA GLY A 97 -8.88 -5.40 20.66
C GLY A 97 -10.27 -5.96 20.35
N ILE A 98 -10.80 -5.71 19.16
CA ILE A 98 -12.10 -6.22 18.71
C ILE A 98 -12.10 -7.75 18.69
N VAL A 99 -11.07 -8.39 18.12
CA VAL A 99 -10.96 -9.86 18.10
C VAL A 99 -10.89 -10.43 19.52
N CYS A 100 -10.11 -9.81 20.42
CA CYS A 100 -10.00 -10.24 21.81
C CYS A 100 -11.32 -10.10 22.58
N SER A 101 -12.09 -9.03 22.33
CA SER A 101 -13.43 -8.84 22.90
C SER A 101 -14.46 -9.81 22.31
N CYS A 102 -14.42 -10.05 21.00
CA CYS A 102 -15.31 -10.99 20.32
C CYS A 102 -15.09 -12.44 20.78
N LEU A 103 -13.86 -12.85 21.08
CA LEU A 103 -13.56 -14.19 21.59
C LEU A 103 -14.12 -14.45 22.99
N ASN A 104 -14.22 -13.41 23.82
CA ASN A 104 -14.96 -13.48 25.10
C ASN A 104 -16.48 -13.57 24.90
N VAL A 105 -17.03 -12.96 23.84
CA VAL A 105 -18.49 -12.98 23.57
C VAL A 105 -18.93 -14.26 22.86
N ILE A 106 -18.13 -14.78 21.92
CA ILE A 106 -18.38 -16.08 21.24
C ILE A 106 -18.30 -17.24 22.24
N ALA A 107 -17.63 -17.03 23.38
CA ALA A 107 -17.66 -17.97 24.51
C ALA A 107 -19.07 -18.21 25.07
N GLU A 108 -19.92 -17.20 25.01
CA GLU A 108 -21.23 -17.19 25.64
C GLU A 108 -22.35 -17.45 24.62
N ASP A 109 -22.26 -16.91 23.39
CA ASP A 109 -23.31 -17.09 22.39
C ASP A 109 -22.81 -17.01 20.93
N LEU A 110 -23.13 -18.04 20.13
CA LEU A 110 -22.58 -18.26 18.78
C LEU A 110 -23.26 -17.41 17.70
N PHE A 111 -24.46 -16.87 17.97
CA PHE A 111 -25.30 -16.11 17.01
C PHE A 111 -25.34 -14.60 17.26
N ASN A 112 -24.41 -14.07 18.07
CA ASN A 112 -24.41 -12.67 18.46
C ASN A 112 -23.81 -11.74 17.37
N SER A 113 -24.14 -10.46 17.46
CA SER A 113 -23.59 -9.32 16.68
C SER A 113 -22.05 -9.28 16.57
N ALA A 114 -21.34 -10.02 17.41
CA ALA A 114 -19.89 -10.21 17.38
C ALA A 114 -19.36 -10.84 16.08
N ASN A 115 -20.12 -11.73 15.42
CA ASN A 115 -19.67 -12.34 14.16
C ASN A 115 -19.60 -11.32 13.01
N ALA A 116 -20.53 -10.36 12.98
CA ALA A 116 -20.53 -9.28 11.99
C ALA A 116 -19.31 -8.35 12.17
N LEU A 117 -18.93 -8.08 13.41
CA LEU A 117 -17.74 -7.27 13.73
C LEU A 117 -16.44 -7.99 13.35
N MET A 118 -16.35 -9.30 13.58
CA MET A 118 -15.19 -10.11 13.16
C MET A 118 -15.04 -10.16 11.64
N LEU A 119 -16.15 -10.32 10.92
CA LEU A 119 -16.17 -10.29 9.46
C LEU A 119 -15.71 -8.92 8.92
N ALA A 120 -16.25 -7.84 9.50
CA ALA A 120 -15.89 -6.47 9.12
C ALA A 120 -14.41 -6.16 9.39
N GLY A 121 -13.87 -6.58 10.53
CA GLY A 121 -12.45 -6.41 10.86
C GLY A 121 -11.54 -7.18 9.91
N THR A 122 -11.87 -8.43 9.60
CA THR A 122 -11.11 -9.26 8.66
C THR A 122 -11.13 -8.67 7.26
N PHE A 123 -12.29 -8.19 6.80
CA PHE A 123 -12.44 -7.53 5.51
C PHE A 123 -11.62 -6.24 5.44
N SER A 124 -11.60 -5.44 6.51
CA SER A 124 -10.77 -4.23 6.59
C SER A 124 -9.29 -4.56 6.38
N VAL A 125 -8.74 -5.56 7.09
CA VAL A 125 -7.32 -5.96 6.95
C VAL A 125 -7.04 -6.49 5.54
N LEU A 126 -7.95 -7.28 4.97
CA LEU A 126 -7.84 -7.80 3.60
C LEU A 126 -7.69 -6.65 2.58
N VAL A 127 -8.57 -5.65 2.64
CA VAL A 127 -8.57 -4.50 1.72
C VAL A 127 -7.23 -3.74 1.80
N HIS A 128 -6.74 -3.49 3.01
CA HIS A 128 -5.47 -2.80 3.21
C HIS A 128 -4.28 -3.60 2.65
N CYS A 129 -4.23 -4.91 2.89
CA CYS A 129 -3.19 -5.77 2.36
C CYS A 129 -3.27 -5.91 0.83
N PHE A 130 -4.48 -5.90 0.27
CA PHE A 130 -4.71 -5.91 -1.17
C PHE A 130 -4.12 -4.67 -1.84
N PHE A 131 -4.50 -3.46 -1.39
CA PHE A 131 -3.97 -2.22 -1.97
C PHE A 131 -2.46 -2.06 -1.75
N GLY A 132 -1.95 -2.47 -0.57
CA GLY A 132 -0.51 -2.53 -0.33
C GLY A 132 0.23 -3.44 -1.31
N ASN A 133 -0.35 -4.61 -1.60
CA ASN A 133 0.20 -5.55 -2.58
C ASN A 133 0.11 -5.02 -4.02
N THR A 134 -0.96 -4.32 -4.39
CA THR A 134 -1.08 -3.67 -5.70
C THR A 134 0.03 -2.64 -5.90
N LEU A 135 0.32 -1.80 -4.89
CA LEU A 135 1.42 -0.84 -4.96
C LEU A 135 2.77 -1.52 -5.12
N LEU A 136 2.99 -2.63 -4.40
CA LEU A 136 4.21 -3.44 -4.54
C LEU A 136 4.40 -3.93 -5.98
N ILE A 137 3.36 -4.53 -6.57
CA ILE A 137 3.41 -5.05 -7.96
C ILE A 137 3.67 -3.91 -8.97
N GLU A 138 3.01 -2.77 -8.80
CA GLU A 138 3.19 -1.64 -9.71
C GLU A 138 4.60 -1.05 -9.62
N ASN A 139 5.15 -0.96 -8.40
CA ASN A 139 6.51 -0.48 -8.16
C ASN A 139 7.56 -1.46 -8.69
N ASP A 140 7.37 -2.77 -8.52
CA ASP A 140 8.30 -3.80 -8.98
C ASP A 140 8.35 -3.92 -10.51
N SER A 141 7.28 -3.52 -11.21
CA SER A 141 7.23 -3.51 -12.69
C SER A 141 7.73 -2.21 -13.32
N LEU A 142 8.02 -1.17 -12.54
CA LEU A 142 8.58 0.10 -13.05
C LEU A 142 10.01 -0.04 -13.62
N PRO A 143 10.96 -0.74 -12.96
CA PRO A 143 12.30 -0.97 -13.52
C PRO A 143 12.27 -1.64 -14.89
N ASP A 144 11.39 -2.64 -15.07
CA ASP A 144 11.25 -3.37 -16.33
C ASP A 144 10.75 -2.44 -17.45
N ALA A 145 9.78 -1.58 -17.14
CA ALA A 145 9.27 -0.58 -18.08
C ALA A 145 10.35 0.46 -18.47
N ILE A 146 11.19 0.89 -17.51
CA ILE A 146 12.33 1.77 -17.82
C ILE A 146 13.32 1.03 -18.71
N TYR A 147 13.68 -0.22 -18.38
CA TYR A 147 14.67 -0.99 -19.14
C TYR A 147 14.24 -1.27 -20.59
N ALA A 148 12.93 -1.34 -20.87
CA ALA A 148 12.38 -1.60 -22.19
C ALA A 148 12.58 -0.46 -23.22
N ILE A 149 13.00 0.73 -22.79
CA ILE A 149 13.26 1.87 -23.69
C ILE A 149 14.51 1.63 -24.53
N ASP A 150 14.51 2.10 -25.78
CA ASP A 150 15.66 2.12 -26.68
C ASP A 150 16.76 3.13 -26.26
N TRP A 151 17.20 3.06 -25.01
CA TRP A 151 18.13 4.00 -24.37
C TRP A 151 19.47 4.14 -25.10
N TYR A 152 19.87 3.15 -25.89
CA TYR A 152 21.10 3.18 -26.68
C TYR A 152 21.04 4.14 -27.88
N LYS A 153 19.84 4.57 -28.29
CA LYS A 153 19.63 5.59 -29.34
C LYS A 153 19.71 7.03 -28.81
N LEU A 154 19.69 7.22 -27.49
CA LEU A 154 19.81 8.54 -26.86
C LEU A 154 21.22 9.13 -27.05
N PRO A 155 21.36 10.47 -27.01
CA PRO A 155 22.65 11.14 -26.91
C PRO A 155 23.46 10.68 -25.68
N LEU A 156 24.80 10.76 -25.74
CA LEU A 156 25.68 10.30 -24.64
C LEU A 156 25.42 10.99 -23.30
N ALA A 157 24.98 12.25 -23.30
CA ALA A 157 24.61 12.96 -22.07
C ALA A 157 23.37 12.32 -21.42
N ASP A 158 22.35 12.04 -22.23
CA ASP A 158 21.07 11.46 -21.80
C ASP A 158 21.21 10.00 -21.40
N GLN A 159 22.06 9.24 -22.09
CA GLN A 159 22.39 7.86 -21.67
C GLN A 159 22.94 7.79 -20.24
N LYS A 160 23.74 8.78 -19.82
CA LYS A 160 24.25 8.84 -18.44
C LYS A 160 23.15 9.14 -17.44
N ALA A 161 22.27 10.10 -17.76
CA ALA A 161 21.12 10.43 -16.92
C ALA A 161 20.14 9.24 -16.81
N PHE A 162 19.89 8.55 -17.92
CA PHE A 162 19.06 7.35 -17.97
C PHE A 162 19.63 6.21 -17.14
N LYS A 163 20.95 5.96 -17.18
CA LYS A 163 21.59 4.98 -16.30
C LYS A 163 21.37 5.31 -14.82
N PHE A 164 21.44 6.60 -14.46
CA PHE A 164 21.15 7.03 -13.10
C PHE A 164 19.67 6.80 -12.72
N LEU A 165 18.74 7.09 -13.64
CA LEU A 165 17.33 6.77 -13.47
C LEU A 165 17.12 5.28 -13.21
N LEU A 166 17.68 4.41 -14.05
CA LEU A 166 17.56 2.96 -13.92
C LEU A 166 18.15 2.43 -12.61
N ALA A 167 19.33 2.94 -12.21
CA ALA A 167 19.95 2.58 -10.94
C ALA A 167 19.10 2.99 -9.72
N ASN A 168 18.38 4.11 -9.80
CA ASN A 168 17.53 4.61 -8.72
C ASN A 168 16.08 4.11 -8.80
N ALA A 169 15.70 3.47 -9.90
CA ALA A 169 14.39 2.88 -10.11
C ALA A 169 14.28 1.46 -9.57
N GLN A 170 15.40 0.82 -9.23
CA GLN A 170 15.36 -0.47 -8.54
C GLN A 170 14.46 -0.36 -7.29
N PRO A 171 13.60 -1.36 -7.06
CA PRO A 171 12.59 -1.26 -6.02
C PRO A 171 13.29 -1.16 -4.67
N ASP A 172 13.19 0.02 -4.05
CA ASP A 172 13.44 0.16 -2.62
C ASP A 172 12.34 -0.64 -1.92
N ALA A 173 12.73 -1.85 -1.54
CA ALA A 173 11.94 -2.94 -0.99
C ALA A 173 10.66 -2.48 -0.28
N ALA A 174 9.52 -2.89 -0.85
CA ALA A 174 8.17 -2.99 -0.26
C ALA A 174 7.66 -1.84 0.65
N LEU A 175 6.36 -1.55 0.57
CA LEU A 175 5.73 -0.73 1.59
C LEU A 175 5.81 -1.47 2.94
N HIS A 176 6.80 -1.12 3.77
CA HIS A 176 6.97 -1.71 5.09
C HIS A 176 6.09 -0.95 6.09
N GLY A 177 5.23 -1.65 6.81
CA GLY A 177 4.70 -1.16 8.09
C GLY A 177 5.80 -1.15 9.17
N ILE A 178 5.46 -0.72 10.39
CA ILE A 178 6.42 -0.69 11.54
C ILE A 178 7.00 -2.08 11.83
N LEU A 179 6.22 -3.15 11.61
CA LEU A 179 6.59 -4.52 11.97
C LEU A 179 6.60 -5.50 10.79
N MET A 180 5.80 -5.27 9.74
CA MET A 180 5.60 -6.21 8.63
C MET A 180 5.31 -5.50 7.30
N PRO A 181 5.69 -6.09 6.15
CA PRO A 181 5.34 -5.56 4.84
C PRO A 181 3.84 -5.64 4.57
N LEU A 182 3.32 -4.65 3.85
CA LEU A 182 1.94 -4.61 3.41
C LEU A 182 1.74 -5.49 2.18
N ASN A 183 1.51 -6.78 2.41
CA ASN A 183 1.26 -7.71 1.32
C ASN A 183 0.28 -8.81 1.73
N MET A 184 -0.15 -9.59 0.75
CA MET A 184 -1.08 -10.70 0.98
C MET A 184 -0.47 -11.80 1.87
N GLY A 185 0.87 -11.95 1.88
CA GLY A 185 1.58 -12.88 2.75
C GLY A 185 1.41 -12.55 4.24
N THR A 186 1.46 -11.26 4.58
CA THR A 186 1.21 -10.76 5.94
C THR A 186 -0.24 -11.04 6.36
N PHE A 187 -1.22 -10.81 5.47
CA PHE A 187 -2.63 -11.15 5.74
C PHE A 187 -2.81 -12.64 6.07
N ILE A 188 -2.25 -13.53 5.25
CA ILE A 188 -2.32 -14.99 5.47
C ILE A 188 -1.68 -15.36 6.82
N SER A 189 -0.57 -14.72 7.18
CA SER A 189 0.12 -14.97 8.44
C SER A 189 -0.73 -14.56 9.65
N ILE A 190 -1.39 -13.40 9.57
CA ILE A 190 -2.34 -12.93 10.60
C ILE A 190 -3.51 -13.91 10.74
N MET A 191 -4.11 -14.34 9.63
CA MET A 191 -5.23 -15.29 9.64
C MET A 191 -4.84 -16.63 10.26
N LYS A 192 -3.67 -17.18 9.92
CA LYS A 192 -3.15 -18.42 10.52
C LYS A 192 -2.96 -18.28 12.04
N GLY A 193 -2.44 -17.14 12.50
CA GLY A 193 -2.31 -16.83 13.92
C GLY A 193 -3.67 -16.81 14.64
N ALA A 194 -4.67 -16.15 14.05
CA ALA A 194 -6.02 -16.09 14.61
C ALA A 194 -6.68 -17.47 14.71
N PHE A 195 -6.59 -18.29 13.65
CA PHE A 195 -7.11 -19.67 13.67
C PHE A 195 -6.39 -20.57 14.68
N SER A 196 -5.07 -20.42 14.82
CA SER A 196 -4.30 -21.15 15.83
C SER A 196 -4.77 -20.80 17.24
N TYR A 197 -4.96 -19.52 17.54
CA TYR A 197 -5.47 -19.05 18.83
C TYR A 197 -6.88 -19.58 19.12
N TYR A 198 -7.79 -19.51 18.15
CA TYR A 198 -9.14 -20.09 18.26
C TYR A 198 -9.09 -21.60 18.57
N SER A 199 -8.19 -22.34 17.91
CA SER A 199 -8.04 -23.79 18.10
C SER A 199 -7.50 -24.17 19.48
N ILE A 200 -6.74 -23.29 20.13
CA ILE A 200 -6.26 -23.50 21.52
C ILE A 200 -7.40 -23.24 22.50
N LEU A 201 -8.10 -22.12 22.34
CA LEU A 201 -9.25 -21.73 23.18
C LEU A 201 -10.39 -22.75 23.14
N SER A 202 -10.71 -23.30 21.96
CA SER A 202 -11.75 -24.31 21.82
C SER A 202 -11.42 -25.61 22.54
N LYS A 203 -10.12 -25.98 22.60
CA LYS A 203 -9.65 -27.15 23.36
C LYS A 203 -9.69 -26.94 24.87
N GLU A 204 -9.39 -25.73 25.36
CA GLU A 204 -9.48 -25.44 26.79
C GLU A 204 -10.93 -25.47 27.31
N LYS A 205 -11.90 -24.99 26.52
CA LYS A 205 -13.33 -25.02 26.91
C LYS A 205 -14.00 -26.38 26.79
N ALA A 206 -13.39 -27.33 26.06
CA ALA A 206 -13.91 -28.69 25.92
C ALA A 206 -13.50 -29.62 27.08
N LYS A 207 -12.74 -29.10 28.06
CA LYS A 207 -12.24 -29.81 29.23
C LYS A 207 -12.95 -29.34 30.49
#